data_AF-A0A6A0AAJ3-F1
#
_entry.id   AF-A0A6A0AAJ3-F1
#
_cell.length_a   1.000
_cell.length_b   1.000
_cell.length_c   1.000
_cell.angle_alpha   90.00
_cell.angle_beta   90.00
_cell.angle_gamma   90.00
#
_symmetry.space_group_name_H-M   'P 1'
#
loop_
_entity.id
_entity.type
_entity.pdbx_description
1 polymer ?
#
loop_
_entity_poly.entity_id
_entity_poly.type
_entity_poly.pdbx_seq_one_letter_code
_entity_poly.pdbx_strand_id
1 'polypeptide(L)'
;LGDKARAEREAVRTTYEGAISEAFEGSLHLYVAEEAKELGSYLEGVIKEEHDNHWKPNDDEVDTQILPSANKVFLKIRASLNRCVKMISRGATLLQLVDVFKRVLTQYSSALMQRLPKTATGQPGMPPPYVGTEWHIRVDDEEAQVVCHILHTAEFCRETLEGLATAVQKDIKPALADKVDLSEEEGSFQGVASACMTVLVLGINTKLDASLQDMGRVRWDMIDSPGDDSTYVLTMRKALLDSAPRLGLALDALTLSFLCDKMARAFLPRFHETLGRCKKISDKGTLQLSIDCDAIRRALHDFPKAARAAAAAKLPQHHADLLALQGIKPQDETEDENGPFASYNTYVEREMGAAINTVK
;
A
#
# COMPACT_ATOMS: atom_id res chain seq x y z
N LEU A 1 30.77 -0.58 54.93
CA LEU A 1 30.38 0.85 55.05
C LEU A 1 30.02 1.49 53.71
N GLY A 2 30.56 1.04 52.57
CA GLY A 2 30.23 1.57 51.24
C GLY A 2 28.80 1.28 50.74
N ASP A 3 28.26 0.08 51.00
CA ASP A 3 26.95 -0.32 50.44
C ASP A 3 25.75 0.39 51.08
N LYS A 4 25.81 0.67 52.40
CA LYS A 4 24.75 1.46 53.08
C LYS A 4 24.70 2.91 52.59
N ALA A 5 25.87 3.54 52.43
CA ALA A 5 25.96 4.92 51.93
C ALA A 5 25.54 5.01 50.45
N ARG A 6 25.75 3.95 49.65
CA ARG A 6 25.28 3.85 48.27
C ARG A 6 23.76 3.69 48.20
N ALA A 7 23.20 2.81 49.03
CA ALA A 7 21.75 2.60 49.14
C ALA A 7 21.01 3.84 49.65
N GLU A 8 21.57 4.57 50.62
CA GLU A 8 21.00 5.84 51.11
C GLU A 8 21.05 6.95 50.04
N ARG A 9 22.14 7.03 49.25
CA ARG A 9 22.21 7.98 48.12
C ARG A 9 21.24 7.63 46.99
N GLU A 10 21.03 6.36 46.70
CA GLU A 10 20.01 5.90 45.76
C GLU A 10 18.59 6.20 46.28
N ALA A 11 18.32 5.98 47.56
CA ALA A 11 17.04 6.29 48.20
C ALA A 11 16.74 7.81 48.23
N VAL A 12 17.74 8.64 48.50
CA VAL A 12 17.59 10.11 48.43
C VAL A 12 17.36 10.55 46.99
N ARG A 13 18.06 9.97 46.02
CA ARG A 13 17.89 10.30 44.59
C ARG A 13 16.49 9.91 44.10
N THR A 14 15.95 8.76 44.47
CA THR A 14 14.57 8.36 44.14
C THR A 14 13.52 9.21 44.85
N THR A 15 13.85 9.81 46.00
CA THR A 15 12.94 10.72 46.73
C THR A 15 12.74 12.06 46.02
N TYR A 16 13.74 12.56 45.29
CA TYR A 16 13.66 13.86 44.58
C TYR A 16 13.35 13.73 43.07
N GLU A 17 13.35 12.51 42.53
CA GLU A 17 13.09 12.27 41.11
C GLU A 17 11.61 12.55 40.78
N GLY A 18 11.35 13.66 40.08
CA GLY A 18 10.00 14.11 39.70
C GLY A 18 9.34 15.09 40.69
N ALA A 19 9.94 15.39 41.84
CA ALA A 19 9.37 16.29 42.84
C ALA A 19 9.18 17.74 42.33
N ILE A 20 10.08 18.20 41.44
CA ILE A 20 9.95 19.51 40.78
C ILE A 20 8.78 19.46 39.78
N SER A 21 8.70 18.41 38.97
CA SER A 21 7.63 18.24 37.96
C SER A 21 6.23 18.22 38.59
N GLU A 22 6.08 17.57 39.75
CA GLU A 22 4.82 17.50 40.49
C GLU A 22 4.39 18.88 41.05
N ALA A 23 5.36 19.71 41.46
CA ALA A 23 5.09 21.08 41.91
C ALA A 23 4.54 22.00 40.80
N PHE A 24 4.87 21.72 39.53
CA PHE A 24 4.45 22.52 38.38
C PHE A 24 3.35 21.88 37.53
N GLU A 25 2.86 20.69 37.91
CA GLU A 25 1.94 19.88 37.10
C GLU A 25 0.64 20.63 36.74
N GLY A 26 0.16 21.51 37.62
CA GLY A 26 -0.98 22.40 37.37
C GLY A 26 -0.78 23.41 36.23
N SER A 27 0.47 23.76 35.87
CA SER A 27 0.82 24.68 34.77
C SER A 27 1.36 23.98 33.52
N LEU A 28 1.65 22.67 33.60
CA LEU A 28 2.22 21.90 32.48
C LEU A 28 1.27 21.73 31.29
N HIS A 29 -0.03 22.03 31.46
CA HIS A 29 -0.98 22.08 30.36
C HIS A 29 -0.62 23.14 29.29
N LEU A 30 0.04 24.24 29.68
CA LEU A 30 0.52 25.26 28.74
C LEU A 30 1.66 24.73 27.85
N TYR A 31 2.54 23.89 28.42
CA TYR A 31 3.58 23.20 27.65
C TYR A 31 2.96 22.28 26.59
N VAL A 32 1.98 21.47 26.99
CA VAL A 32 1.29 20.56 26.04
C VAL A 32 0.58 21.35 24.93
N ALA A 33 -0.04 22.48 25.26
CA ALA A 33 -0.69 23.33 24.28
C ALA A 33 0.31 23.92 23.26
N GLU A 34 1.49 24.36 23.72
CA GLU A 34 2.53 24.87 22.82
C GLU A 34 3.13 23.75 21.97
N GLU A 35 3.39 22.56 22.53
CA GLU A 35 3.82 21.38 21.76
C GLU A 35 2.80 21.01 20.68
N ALA A 36 1.50 21.06 21.01
CA ALA A 36 0.45 20.77 20.05
C ALA A 36 0.45 21.75 18.88
N LYS A 37 0.64 23.04 19.16
CA LYS A 37 0.73 24.09 18.15
C LYS A 37 2.00 23.94 17.30
N GLU A 38 3.14 23.68 17.93
CA GLU A 38 4.43 23.50 17.26
C GLU A 38 4.39 22.27 16.33
N LEU A 39 3.91 21.12 16.82
CA LEU A 39 3.81 19.89 16.04
C LEU A 39 2.79 20.00 14.92
N GLY A 40 1.63 20.64 15.16
CA GLY A 40 0.62 20.88 14.13
C GLY A 40 1.16 21.77 13.01
N SER A 41 1.76 22.90 13.34
CA SER A 41 2.36 23.80 12.35
C SER A 41 3.52 23.15 11.59
N TYR A 42 4.33 22.33 12.26
CA TYR A 42 5.38 21.57 11.61
C TYR A 42 4.81 20.54 10.61
N LEU A 43 3.77 19.81 11.00
CA LEU A 43 3.08 18.86 10.12
C LEU A 43 2.53 19.54 8.87
N GLU A 44 1.85 20.67 9.02
CA GLU A 44 1.33 21.46 7.89
C GLU A 44 2.45 21.87 6.92
N GLY A 45 3.60 22.31 7.46
CA GLY A 45 4.77 22.64 6.65
C GLY A 45 5.33 21.44 5.88
N VAL A 46 5.42 20.29 6.54
CA VAL A 46 5.90 19.04 5.92
C VAL A 46 4.94 18.57 4.82
N ILE A 47 3.62 18.60 5.04
CA ILE A 47 2.63 18.22 4.03
C ILE A 47 2.70 19.16 2.82
N LYS A 48 2.89 20.46 3.05
CA LYS A 48 3.06 21.44 1.97
C LYS A 48 4.31 21.13 1.13
N GLU A 49 5.42 20.77 1.79
CA GLU A 49 6.64 20.38 1.09
C GLU A 49 6.43 19.12 0.23
N GLU A 50 5.68 18.12 0.71
CA GLU A 50 5.32 16.95 -0.10
C GLU A 50 4.47 17.31 -1.33
N HIS A 51 3.56 18.27 -1.18
CA HIS A 51 2.79 18.79 -2.30
C HIS A 51 3.69 19.45 -3.35
N ASP A 52 4.65 20.27 -2.92
CA ASP A 52 5.60 20.95 -3.80
C ASP A 52 6.56 19.94 -4.48
N ASN A 53 6.88 18.83 -3.80
CA ASN A 53 7.68 17.72 -4.32
C ASN A 53 6.85 16.67 -5.09
N HIS A 54 5.58 16.94 -5.37
CA HIS A 54 4.68 16.06 -6.12
C HIS A 54 4.53 14.66 -5.50
N TRP A 55 4.72 14.51 -4.19
CA TRP A 55 4.60 13.24 -3.47
C TRP A 55 5.52 12.15 -4.02
N LYS A 56 6.76 12.53 -4.36
CA LYS A 56 7.82 11.63 -4.82
C LYS A 56 8.96 11.64 -3.80
N PRO A 57 9.63 10.48 -3.56
CA PRO A 57 10.85 10.43 -2.76
C PRO A 57 11.95 11.33 -3.36
N ASN A 58 12.92 11.70 -2.53
CA ASN A 58 14.06 12.47 -2.99
C ASN A 58 14.96 11.61 -3.89
N ASP A 59 15.35 12.14 -5.05
CA ASP A 59 16.20 11.45 -6.03
C ASP A 59 17.59 11.05 -5.47
N ASP A 60 18.04 11.70 -4.40
CA ASP A 60 19.36 11.53 -3.79
C ASP A 60 19.46 10.34 -2.80
N GLU A 61 18.33 9.82 -2.32
CA GLU A 61 18.29 8.65 -1.43
C GLU A 61 18.05 7.38 -2.24
N VAL A 62 19.15 6.72 -2.60
CA VAL A 62 19.10 5.39 -3.20
C VAL A 62 18.30 4.47 -2.28
N ASP A 63 17.18 3.96 -2.79
CA ASP A 63 16.36 2.87 -2.23
C ASP A 63 15.21 3.21 -1.27
N THR A 64 14.87 4.48 -1.02
CA THR A 64 13.67 4.79 -0.22
C THR A 64 12.42 4.94 -1.10
N GLN A 65 11.52 3.95 -1.07
CA GLN A 65 10.17 4.08 -1.66
C GLN A 65 9.21 4.91 -0.78
N ILE A 66 9.68 5.38 0.37
CA ILE A 66 8.93 6.06 1.43
C ILE A 66 9.08 7.57 1.27
N LEU A 67 7.99 8.31 1.50
CA LEU A 67 7.99 9.77 1.44
C LEU A 67 8.83 10.38 2.58
N PRO A 68 9.65 11.43 2.31
CA PRO A 68 10.48 12.08 3.31
C PRO A 68 9.69 12.61 4.52
N SER A 69 8.43 13.01 4.31
CA SER A 69 7.52 13.49 5.34
C SER A 69 7.37 12.55 6.52
N ALA A 70 7.32 11.23 6.30
CA ALA A 70 7.12 10.28 7.39
C ALA A 70 8.29 10.34 8.38
N ASN A 71 9.51 10.29 7.87
CA ASN A 71 10.72 10.40 8.68
C ASN A 71 10.75 11.73 9.45
N LYS A 72 10.44 12.85 8.78
CA LYS A 72 10.38 14.18 9.41
C LYS A 72 9.37 14.23 10.57
N VAL A 73 8.16 13.73 10.37
CA VAL A 73 7.09 13.71 11.38
C VAL A 73 7.50 12.84 12.57
N PHE A 74 7.95 11.61 12.35
CA PHE A 74 8.35 10.71 13.45
C PHE A 74 9.60 11.20 14.21
N LEU A 75 10.58 11.78 13.52
CA LEU A 75 11.74 12.38 14.17
C LEU A 75 11.33 13.55 15.07
N LYS A 76 10.40 14.40 14.62
CA LYS A 76 9.90 15.52 15.43
C LYS A 76 9.10 15.03 16.64
N ILE A 77 8.22 14.04 16.47
CA ILE A 77 7.49 13.39 17.58
C ILE A 77 8.48 12.80 18.59
N ARG A 78 9.50 12.06 18.12
CA ARG A 78 10.52 11.45 18.98
C ARG A 78 11.36 12.50 19.71
N ALA A 79 11.65 13.65 19.09
CA ALA A 79 12.33 14.76 19.75
C ALA A 79 11.46 15.36 20.87
N SER A 80 10.16 15.58 20.62
CA SER A 80 9.20 16.07 21.62
C SER A 80 9.04 15.08 22.79
N LEU A 81 8.92 13.78 22.50
CA LEU A 81 8.88 12.71 23.50
C LEU A 81 10.12 12.75 24.41
N ASN A 82 11.32 12.73 23.80
CA ASN A 82 12.58 12.76 24.55
C ASN A 82 12.71 14.01 25.41
N ARG A 83 12.29 15.17 24.91
CA ARG A 83 12.26 16.43 25.65
C ARG A 83 11.35 16.31 26.88
N CYS A 84 10.14 15.78 26.71
CA CYS A 84 9.20 15.58 27.81
C CYS A 84 9.75 14.63 28.88
N VAL A 85 10.23 13.45 28.47
CA VAL A 85 10.73 12.39 29.36
C VAL A 85 11.97 12.82 30.14
N LYS A 86 12.87 13.61 29.53
CA LYS A 86 14.13 14.03 30.14
C LYS A 86 14.03 15.29 31.00
N MET A 87 13.16 16.24 30.62
CA MET A 87 13.19 17.59 31.21
C MET A 87 11.88 17.98 31.91
N ILE A 88 10.75 17.39 31.54
CA ILE A 88 9.43 17.88 31.97
C ILE A 88 8.78 16.90 32.95
N SER A 89 8.30 15.75 32.46
CA SER A 89 7.52 14.81 33.26
C SER A 89 7.40 13.46 32.57
N ARG A 90 7.28 12.41 33.40
CA ARG A 90 6.92 11.03 32.99
C ARG A 90 5.51 10.65 33.47
N GLY A 91 4.76 11.60 34.02
CA GLY A 91 3.42 11.42 34.60
C GLY A 91 2.30 11.78 33.63
N ALA A 92 1.27 12.47 34.14
CA ALA A 92 0.06 12.77 33.37
C ALA A 92 0.32 13.69 32.16
N THR A 93 1.31 14.58 32.24
CA THR A 93 1.72 15.45 31.11
C THR A 93 2.20 14.64 29.91
N LEU A 94 2.93 13.55 30.13
CA LEU A 94 3.39 12.69 29.04
C LEU A 94 2.21 12.00 28.36
N LEU A 95 1.21 11.58 29.12
CA LEU A 95 -0.01 11.01 28.56
C LEU A 95 -0.78 12.05 27.71
N GLN A 96 -0.92 13.28 28.19
CA GLN A 96 -1.52 14.36 27.40
C GLN A 96 -0.72 14.68 26.13
N LEU A 97 0.61 14.54 26.18
CA LEU A 97 1.46 14.70 25.00
C LEU A 97 1.28 13.54 24.01
N VAL A 98 1.05 12.32 24.47
CA VAL A 98 0.66 11.19 23.60
C VAL A 98 -0.63 11.50 22.84
N ASP A 99 -1.63 12.10 23.50
CA ASP A 99 -2.87 12.53 22.83
C ASP A 99 -2.63 13.63 21.78
N VAL A 100 -1.56 14.42 21.92
CA VAL A 100 -1.11 15.33 20.86
C VAL A 100 -0.52 14.54 19.69
N PHE A 101 0.35 13.56 19.95
CA PHE A 101 0.94 12.72 18.90
C PHE A 101 -0.14 12.00 18.10
N LYS A 102 -1.14 11.41 18.77
CA LYS A 102 -2.33 10.80 18.16
C LYS A 102 -3.02 11.71 17.13
N ARG A 103 -3.31 12.94 17.54
CA ARG A 103 -3.95 13.94 16.67
C ARG A 103 -3.09 14.30 15.46
N VAL A 104 -1.78 14.48 15.66
CA VAL A 104 -0.83 14.79 14.58
C VAL A 104 -0.76 13.62 13.58
N LEU A 105 -0.66 12.39 14.07
CA LEU A 105 -0.61 11.18 13.25
C LEU A 105 -1.91 10.95 12.47
N THR A 106 -3.06 11.21 13.11
CA THR A 106 -4.38 11.16 12.47
C THR A 106 -4.52 12.21 11.37
N GLN A 107 -4.03 13.43 11.60
CA GLN A 107 -4.01 14.47 10.56
C GLN A 107 -3.10 14.07 9.39
N TYR A 108 -1.94 13.46 9.69
CA TYR A 108 -1.01 13.00 8.66
C TYR A 108 -1.62 11.88 7.81
N SER A 109 -2.20 10.85 8.42
CA SER A 109 -2.88 9.77 7.69
C SER A 109 -4.07 10.29 6.87
N SER A 110 -4.80 11.29 7.38
CA SER A 110 -5.87 11.96 6.63
C SER A 110 -5.32 12.70 5.40
N ALA A 111 -4.17 13.37 5.50
CA ALA A 111 -3.54 14.03 4.36
C ALA A 111 -3.12 13.02 3.28
N LEU A 112 -2.54 11.88 3.67
CA LEU A 112 -2.21 10.78 2.76
C LEU A 112 -3.47 10.27 2.05
N MET A 113 -4.55 10.03 2.80
CA MET A 113 -5.83 9.58 2.27
C MET A 113 -6.45 10.59 1.28
N GLN A 114 -6.35 11.88 1.59
CA GLN A 114 -6.91 12.95 0.74
C GLN A 114 -6.17 13.11 -0.58
N ARG A 115 -4.86 12.80 -0.62
CA ARG A 115 -4.05 12.83 -1.84
C ARG A 115 -4.46 11.76 -2.85
N LEU A 116 -5.03 10.64 -2.40
CA LEU A 116 -5.35 9.53 -3.31
C LEU A 116 -6.37 9.94 -4.40
N PRO A 117 -6.20 9.43 -5.63
CA PRO A 117 -7.20 9.57 -6.68
C PRO A 117 -8.59 9.10 -6.22
N LYS A 118 -9.62 9.77 -6.71
CA LYS A 118 -11.01 9.47 -6.37
C LYS A 118 -11.80 9.12 -7.64
N THR A 119 -12.78 8.25 -7.46
CA THR A 119 -13.82 7.95 -8.46
C THR A 119 -14.80 9.12 -8.57
N ALA A 120 -15.71 9.08 -9.54
CA ALA A 120 -16.76 10.10 -9.68
C ALA A 120 -17.66 10.19 -8.43
N THR A 121 -17.81 9.09 -7.69
CA THR A 121 -18.57 9.02 -6.44
C THR A 121 -17.78 9.48 -5.21
N GLY A 122 -16.51 9.86 -5.38
CA GLY A 122 -15.66 10.38 -4.31
C GLY A 122 -15.07 9.32 -3.37
N GLN A 123 -15.44 8.04 -3.53
CA GLN A 123 -14.88 6.93 -2.76
C GLN A 123 -14.40 5.79 -3.66
N PRO A 124 -13.15 5.31 -3.52
CA PRO A 124 -12.69 4.08 -4.15
C PRO A 124 -13.46 2.90 -3.54
N GLY A 125 -14.49 2.42 -4.23
CA GLY A 125 -15.27 1.25 -3.84
C GLY A 125 -14.91 0.02 -4.67
N MET A 126 -14.92 -1.16 -4.05
CA MET A 126 -14.77 -2.47 -4.71
C MET A 126 -15.87 -3.44 -4.28
N PRO A 127 -16.28 -4.40 -5.14
CA PRO A 127 -15.86 -4.58 -6.53
C PRO A 127 -16.55 -3.57 -7.48
N PRO A 128 -15.94 -3.26 -8.65
CA PRO A 128 -16.57 -2.38 -9.63
C PRO A 128 -17.86 -3.01 -10.20
N PRO A 129 -18.92 -2.21 -10.44
CA PRO A 129 -20.16 -2.73 -11.01
C PRO A 129 -19.96 -3.25 -12.45
N TYR A 130 -20.89 -4.10 -12.88
CA TYR A 130 -20.91 -4.68 -14.22
C TYR A 130 -21.24 -3.66 -15.33
N VAL A 131 -21.95 -2.60 -14.96
CA VAL A 131 -22.45 -1.56 -15.87
C VAL A 131 -22.14 -0.19 -15.27
N GLY A 132 -21.85 0.77 -16.14
CA GLY A 132 -21.54 2.14 -15.77
C GLY A 132 -20.05 2.38 -15.59
N THR A 133 -19.68 3.66 -15.61
CA THR A 133 -18.28 4.14 -15.59
C THR A 133 -18.01 5.00 -14.35
N GLU A 134 -18.94 5.09 -13.40
CA GLU A 134 -18.81 5.93 -12.19
C GLU A 134 -17.67 5.46 -11.27
N TRP A 135 -17.33 4.18 -11.34
CA TRP A 135 -16.22 3.56 -10.62
C TRP A 135 -14.87 3.78 -11.31
N HIS A 136 -14.85 4.27 -12.56
CA HIS A 136 -13.61 4.53 -13.27
C HIS A 136 -12.75 5.51 -12.49
N ILE A 137 -11.48 5.18 -12.43
CA ILE A 137 -10.47 6.01 -11.77
C ILE A 137 -9.33 6.23 -12.75
N ARG A 138 -8.91 7.49 -12.88
CA ARG A 138 -7.77 7.85 -13.72
C ARG A 138 -6.51 7.68 -12.91
N VAL A 139 -5.75 6.65 -13.26
CA VAL A 139 -4.43 6.36 -12.70
C VAL A 139 -3.50 6.17 -13.89
N ASP A 140 -2.81 7.25 -14.26
CA ASP A 140 -1.71 7.18 -15.21
C ASP A 140 -0.46 6.60 -14.52
N ASP A 141 0.63 6.49 -15.28
CA ASP A 141 1.82 5.80 -14.79
C ASP A 141 2.53 6.58 -13.68
N GLU A 142 2.50 7.93 -13.72
CA GLU A 142 3.08 8.75 -12.66
C GLU A 142 2.23 8.70 -11.38
N GLU A 143 0.91 8.77 -11.54
CA GLU A 143 -0.02 8.69 -10.42
C GLU A 143 0.02 7.31 -9.76
N ALA A 144 0.19 6.23 -10.52
CA ALA A 144 0.40 4.88 -9.98
C ALA A 144 1.64 4.83 -9.07
N GLN A 145 2.74 5.49 -9.46
CA GLN A 145 3.96 5.56 -8.64
C GLN A 145 3.72 6.32 -7.34
N VAL A 146 3.03 7.47 -7.40
CA VAL A 146 2.67 8.23 -6.20
C VAL A 146 1.84 7.39 -5.24
N VAL A 147 0.84 6.64 -5.74
CA VAL A 147 0.03 5.75 -4.93
C VAL A 147 0.88 4.64 -4.28
N CYS A 148 1.89 4.10 -4.98
CA CYS A 148 2.84 3.16 -4.39
C CYS A 148 3.70 3.82 -3.30
N HIS A 149 4.17 5.05 -3.48
CA HIS A 149 4.93 5.76 -2.43
C HIS A 149 4.09 6.02 -1.18
N ILE A 150 2.82 6.39 -1.35
CA ILE A 150 1.88 6.56 -0.24
C ILE A 150 1.62 5.21 0.46
N LEU A 151 1.50 4.11 -0.30
CA LEU A 151 1.36 2.76 0.25
C LEU A 151 2.53 2.40 1.17
N HIS A 152 3.77 2.46 0.67
CA HIS A 152 4.96 2.16 1.48
C HIS A 152 5.09 3.10 2.67
N THR A 153 4.71 4.36 2.49
CA THR A 153 4.72 5.34 3.57
C THR A 153 3.74 4.98 4.67
N ALA A 154 2.52 4.56 4.31
CA ALA A 154 1.52 4.13 5.29
C ALA A 154 1.94 2.87 6.05
N GLU A 155 2.53 1.90 5.36
CA GLU A 155 3.08 0.68 5.98
C GLU A 155 4.23 1.01 6.93
N PHE A 156 5.17 1.86 6.51
CA PHE A 156 6.25 2.35 7.36
C PHE A 156 5.73 3.09 8.60
N CYS A 157 4.71 3.93 8.46
CA CYS A 157 4.10 4.64 9.59
C CYS A 157 3.48 3.65 10.59
N ARG A 158 2.80 2.61 10.09
CA ARG A 158 2.20 1.56 10.93
C ARG A 158 3.26 0.80 11.73
N GLU A 159 4.34 0.37 11.08
CA GLU A 159 5.45 -0.32 11.76
C GLU A 159 6.18 0.58 12.77
N THR A 160 6.36 1.86 12.42
CA THR A 160 7.03 2.82 13.31
C THR A 160 6.16 3.16 14.53
N LEU A 161 4.83 3.13 14.40
CA LEU A 161 3.91 3.37 15.50
C LEU A 161 4.00 2.31 16.60
N GLU A 162 4.14 1.04 16.22
CA GLU A 162 4.31 -0.06 17.17
C GLU A 162 5.56 0.17 18.05
N GLY A 163 6.67 0.58 17.41
CA GLY A 163 7.91 0.94 18.09
C GLY A 163 7.78 2.19 18.98
N LEU A 164 7.01 3.19 18.53
CA LEU A 164 6.74 4.41 19.30
C LEU A 164 5.90 4.11 20.55
N ALA A 165 4.82 3.33 20.42
CA ALA A 165 3.97 2.92 21.53
C ALA A 165 4.80 2.23 22.62
N THR A 166 5.62 1.25 22.21
CA THR A 166 6.52 0.50 23.10
C THR A 166 7.51 1.44 23.82
N ALA A 167 8.09 2.40 23.10
CA ALA A 167 9.01 3.38 23.69
C ALA A 167 8.33 4.26 24.74
N VAL A 168 7.13 4.77 24.45
CA VAL A 168 6.36 5.60 25.39
C VAL A 168 5.97 4.79 26.63
N GLN A 169 5.47 3.56 26.47
CA GLN A 169 5.10 2.68 27.57
C GLN A 169 6.27 2.38 28.51
N LYS A 170 7.49 2.29 27.97
CA LYS A 170 8.72 2.09 28.76
C LYS A 170 9.12 3.33 29.56
N ASP A 171 8.88 4.53 29.02
CA ASP A 171 9.35 5.79 29.61
C ASP A 171 8.33 6.42 30.58
N ILE A 172 7.03 6.13 30.44
CA ILE A 172 5.96 6.64 31.31
C ILE A 172 5.94 5.95 32.68
N LYS A 173 5.39 6.61 33.71
CA LYS A 173 5.16 6.00 35.04
C LYS A 173 4.34 4.70 34.87
N PRO A 174 4.72 3.57 35.51
CA PRO A 174 4.07 2.27 35.30
C PRO A 174 2.55 2.25 35.46
N ALA A 175 2.01 3.04 36.40
CA ALA A 175 0.57 3.16 36.64
C ALA A 175 -0.22 3.79 35.48
N LEU A 176 0.46 4.36 34.48
CA LEU A 176 -0.13 5.00 33.30
C LEU A 176 0.21 4.26 32.01
N ALA A 177 1.08 3.24 32.04
CA ALA A 177 1.53 2.53 30.84
C ALA A 177 0.36 1.89 30.07
N ASP A 178 -0.60 1.30 30.80
CA ASP A 178 -1.81 0.67 30.22
C ASP A 178 -2.74 1.67 29.51
N LYS A 179 -2.52 2.98 29.67
CA LYS A 179 -3.30 4.03 29.00
C LYS A 179 -2.69 4.46 27.66
N VAL A 180 -1.49 3.99 27.34
CA VAL A 180 -0.80 4.31 26.08
C VAL A 180 -1.20 3.26 25.04
N ASP A 181 -2.09 3.67 24.15
CA ASP A 181 -2.61 2.86 23.05
C ASP A 181 -2.59 3.69 21.77
N LEU A 182 -1.95 3.21 20.71
CA LEU A 182 -1.90 3.86 19.38
C LEU A 182 -2.58 3.03 18.29
N SER A 183 -3.41 2.06 18.67
CA SER A 183 -4.06 1.12 17.75
C SER A 183 -5.01 1.80 16.76
N GLU A 184 -5.69 2.89 17.16
CA GLU A 184 -6.53 3.68 16.25
C GLU A 184 -5.71 4.38 15.16
N GLU A 185 -4.53 4.91 15.51
CA GLU A 185 -3.62 5.52 14.55
C GLU A 185 -3.02 4.47 13.60
N GLU A 186 -2.62 3.30 14.11
CA GLU A 186 -2.19 2.16 13.28
C GLU A 186 -3.30 1.73 12.30
N GLY A 187 -4.54 1.63 12.79
CA GLY A 187 -5.72 1.35 11.97
C GLY A 187 -5.96 2.41 10.89
N SER A 188 -5.69 3.68 11.20
CA SER A 188 -5.81 4.78 10.24
C SER A 188 -4.80 4.65 9.08
N PHE A 189 -3.53 4.32 9.37
CA PHE A 189 -2.53 4.06 8.33
C PHE A 189 -2.82 2.76 7.56
N GLN A 190 -3.30 1.71 8.23
CA GLN A 190 -3.78 0.50 7.54
C GLN A 190 -4.93 0.81 6.57
N GLY A 191 -5.82 1.73 6.94
CA GLY A 191 -6.87 2.25 6.07
C GLY A 191 -6.31 2.93 4.82
N VAL A 192 -5.27 3.76 4.96
CA VAL A 192 -4.57 4.39 3.83
C VAL A 192 -3.96 3.33 2.90
N ALA A 193 -3.22 2.37 3.43
CA ALA A 193 -2.62 1.28 2.64
C ALA A 193 -3.68 0.49 1.86
N SER A 194 -4.82 0.18 2.50
CA SER A 194 -5.95 -0.52 1.87
C SER A 194 -6.60 0.31 0.76
N ALA A 195 -6.68 1.63 0.92
CA ALA A 195 -7.18 2.55 -0.10
C ALA A 195 -6.23 2.64 -1.29
N CYS A 196 -4.90 2.73 -1.07
CA CYS A 196 -3.90 2.68 -2.14
C CYS A 196 -4.06 1.41 -2.99
N MET A 197 -4.16 0.26 -2.33
CA MET A 197 -4.37 -1.03 -3.01
C MET A 197 -5.66 -1.01 -3.86
N THR A 198 -6.73 -0.45 -3.32
CA THR A 198 -8.00 -0.30 -4.05
C THR A 198 -7.85 0.59 -5.29
N VAL A 199 -7.18 1.73 -5.16
CA VAL A 199 -6.92 2.65 -6.29
C VAL A 199 -6.11 1.95 -7.39
N LEU A 200 -5.06 1.22 -7.03
CA LEU A 200 -4.24 0.46 -8.00
C LEU A 200 -5.07 -0.61 -8.74
N VAL A 201 -5.87 -1.39 -8.00
CA VAL A 201 -6.76 -2.42 -8.58
C VAL A 201 -7.76 -1.79 -9.55
N LEU A 202 -8.42 -0.70 -9.13
CA LEU A 202 -9.40 0.00 -9.96
C LEU A 202 -8.74 0.66 -11.17
N GLY A 203 -7.52 1.18 -11.04
CA GLY A 203 -6.75 1.77 -12.14
C GLY A 203 -6.50 0.77 -13.25
N ILE A 204 -6.01 -0.43 -12.92
CA ILE A 204 -5.82 -1.52 -13.89
C ILE A 204 -7.17 -1.91 -14.50
N ASN A 205 -8.19 -2.18 -13.66
CA ASN A 205 -9.51 -2.58 -14.14
C ASN A 205 -10.17 -1.53 -15.06
N THR A 206 -9.95 -0.23 -14.80
CA THR A 206 -10.42 0.86 -15.64
C THR A 206 -9.77 0.79 -17.02
N LYS A 207 -8.47 0.52 -17.10
CA LYS A 207 -7.75 0.32 -18.39
C LYS A 207 -8.29 -0.89 -19.17
N LEU A 208 -8.77 -1.93 -18.49
CA LEU A 208 -9.31 -3.14 -19.15
C LEU A 208 -10.78 -3.01 -19.58
N ASP A 209 -11.53 -2.07 -19.00
CA ASP A 209 -12.98 -2.00 -19.17
C ASP A 209 -13.39 -1.72 -20.62
N ALA A 210 -12.71 -0.81 -21.31
CA ALA A 210 -13.02 -0.49 -22.70
C ALA A 210 -12.94 -1.74 -23.60
N SER A 211 -11.86 -2.52 -23.49
CA SER A 211 -11.69 -3.77 -24.21
C SER A 211 -12.78 -4.79 -23.88
N LEU A 212 -13.22 -4.82 -22.61
CA LEU A 212 -14.31 -5.69 -22.18
C LEU A 212 -15.66 -5.25 -22.80
N GLN A 213 -15.94 -3.95 -22.87
CA GLN A 213 -17.14 -3.46 -23.56
C GLN A 213 -17.10 -3.75 -25.06
N ASP A 214 -15.92 -3.66 -25.68
CA ASP A 214 -15.74 -3.94 -27.11
C ASP A 214 -16.00 -5.42 -27.43
N MET A 215 -15.55 -6.35 -26.57
CA MET A 215 -15.91 -7.78 -26.67
C MET A 215 -17.43 -7.98 -26.76
N GLY A 216 -18.19 -7.29 -25.91
CA GLY A 216 -19.66 -7.39 -25.91
C GLY A 216 -20.34 -6.83 -27.18
N ARG A 217 -19.61 -6.08 -28.01
CA ARG A 217 -20.11 -5.49 -29.27
C ARG A 217 -19.68 -6.27 -30.51
N VAL A 218 -18.80 -7.25 -30.37
CA VAL A 218 -18.35 -8.08 -31.50
C VAL A 218 -19.55 -8.81 -32.12
N ARG A 219 -19.61 -8.78 -33.44
CA ARG A 219 -20.60 -9.53 -34.23
C ARG A 219 -20.12 -10.97 -34.43
N TRP A 220 -20.22 -11.76 -33.37
CA TRP A 220 -19.79 -13.16 -33.34
C TRP A 220 -20.48 -14.04 -34.40
N ASP A 221 -21.65 -13.64 -34.90
CA ASP A 221 -22.36 -14.29 -36.01
C ASP A 221 -21.66 -14.11 -37.37
N MET A 222 -20.96 -12.99 -37.55
CA MET A 222 -20.38 -12.54 -38.83
C MET A 222 -18.90 -12.91 -38.99
N ILE A 223 -18.35 -13.75 -38.10
CA ILE A 223 -16.97 -14.20 -38.20
C ILE A 223 -16.84 -15.25 -39.31
N ASP A 224 -16.23 -14.85 -40.43
CA ASP A 224 -16.09 -15.69 -41.63
C ASP A 224 -14.95 -16.70 -41.55
N SER A 225 -13.91 -16.43 -40.77
CA SER A 225 -12.80 -17.34 -40.49
C SER A 225 -12.19 -16.99 -39.14
N PRO A 226 -11.94 -17.98 -38.26
CA PRO A 226 -11.05 -17.79 -37.12
C PRO A 226 -9.65 -17.38 -37.61
N GLY A 227 -8.97 -16.54 -36.83
CA GLY A 227 -7.64 -16.02 -37.13
C GLY A 227 -6.86 -15.78 -35.85
N ASP A 228 -6.04 -14.73 -35.87
CA ASP A 228 -5.26 -14.31 -34.70
C ASP A 228 -6.15 -13.70 -33.60
N ASP A 229 -5.54 -13.36 -32.46
CA ASP A 229 -6.21 -12.71 -31.32
C ASP A 229 -7.01 -11.47 -31.76
N SER A 230 -8.25 -11.34 -31.30
CA SER A 230 -9.10 -10.18 -31.59
C SER A 230 -8.49 -8.87 -31.07
N THR A 231 -8.80 -7.74 -31.72
CA THR A 231 -8.25 -6.41 -31.38
C THR A 231 -8.48 -6.02 -29.92
N TYR A 232 -9.62 -6.38 -29.32
CA TYR A 232 -9.90 -6.10 -27.91
C TYR A 232 -8.96 -6.87 -26.97
N VAL A 233 -8.59 -8.10 -27.33
CA VAL A 233 -7.63 -8.93 -26.60
C VAL A 233 -6.24 -8.33 -26.68
N LEU A 234 -5.81 -7.90 -27.87
CA LEU A 234 -4.52 -7.23 -28.06
C LEU A 234 -4.41 -5.96 -27.22
N THR A 235 -5.50 -5.18 -27.17
CA THR A 235 -5.58 -3.95 -26.36
C THR A 235 -5.53 -4.26 -24.86
N MET A 236 -6.24 -5.29 -24.41
CA MET A 236 -6.23 -5.74 -23.01
C MET A 236 -4.85 -6.25 -22.59
N ARG A 237 -4.21 -7.08 -23.42
CA ARG A 237 -2.86 -7.59 -23.19
C ARG A 237 -1.86 -6.45 -23.10
N LYS A 238 -1.93 -5.47 -24.01
CA LYS A 238 -1.07 -4.29 -23.97
C LYS A 238 -1.26 -3.52 -22.66
N ALA A 239 -2.50 -3.25 -22.25
CA ALA A 239 -2.78 -2.52 -21.01
C ALA A 239 -2.20 -3.20 -19.76
N LEU A 240 -2.27 -4.54 -19.68
CA LEU A 240 -1.65 -5.33 -18.62
C LEU A 240 -0.13 -5.23 -18.67
N LEU A 241 0.47 -5.55 -19.81
CA LEU A 241 1.93 -5.65 -19.95
C LEU A 241 2.65 -4.30 -19.88
N ASP A 242 2.01 -3.21 -20.30
CA ASP A 242 2.57 -1.85 -20.14
C ASP A 242 2.56 -1.43 -18.66
N SER A 243 1.56 -1.87 -17.88
CA SER A 243 1.45 -1.56 -16.45
C SER A 243 2.39 -2.41 -15.57
N ALA A 244 2.71 -3.63 -16.01
CA ALA A 244 3.44 -4.61 -15.21
C ALA A 244 4.84 -4.16 -14.74
N PRO A 245 5.74 -3.66 -15.60
CA PRO A 245 7.10 -3.31 -15.18
C PRO A 245 7.14 -2.28 -14.06
N ARG A 246 6.26 -1.28 -14.11
CA ARG A 246 6.22 -0.19 -13.12
C ARG A 246 5.75 -0.68 -11.76
N LEU A 247 4.72 -1.52 -11.74
CA LEU A 247 4.23 -2.13 -10.51
C LEU A 247 5.26 -3.08 -9.91
N GLY A 248 5.98 -3.84 -10.75
CA GLY A 248 7.06 -4.71 -10.30
C GLY A 248 8.27 -3.96 -9.74
N LEU A 249 8.60 -2.80 -10.28
CA LEU A 249 9.69 -1.95 -9.75
C LEU A 249 9.32 -1.26 -8.43
N ALA A 250 8.03 -1.06 -8.18
CA ALA A 250 7.52 -0.35 -7.02
C ALA A 250 7.17 -1.30 -5.87
N LEU A 251 6.53 -2.44 -6.14
CA LEU A 251 5.96 -3.32 -5.13
C LEU A 251 6.83 -4.56 -4.91
N ASP A 252 6.92 -5.02 -3.66
CA ASP A 252 7.50 -6.32 -3.36
C ASP A 252 6.62 -7.48 -3.86
N ALA A 253 7.17 -8.70 -3.82
CA ALA A 253 6.50 -9.88 -4.37
C ALA A 253 5.17 -10.21 -3.66
N LEU A 254 5.06 -9.94 -2.36
CA LEU A 254 3.87 -10.23 -1.55
C LEU A 254 2.74 -9.23 -1.85
N THR A 255 3.09 -7.95 -1.89
CA THR A 255 2.16 -6.85 -2.17
C THR A 255 1.68 -6.93 -3.62
N LEU A 256 2.58 -7.24 -4.55
CA LEU A 256 2.24 -7.47 -5.95
C LEU A 256 1.31 -8.68 -6.11
N SER A 257 1.51 -9.79 -5.38
CA SER A 257 0.63 -10.95 -5.49
C SER A 257 -0.77 -10.67 -4.96
N PHE A 258 -0.88 -9.89 -3.87
CA PHE A 258 -2.16 -9.41 -3.35
C PHE A 258 -2.88 -8.47 -4.32
N LEU A 259 -2.15 -7.56 -4.98
CA LEU A 259 -2.68 -6.71 -6.05
C LEU A 259 -3.24 -7.56 -7.20
N CYS A 260 -2.48 -8.56 -7.66
CA CYS A 260 -2.90 -9.46 -8.73
C CYS A 260 -4.17 -10.23 -8.37
N ASP A 261 -4.23 -10.82 -7.17
CA ASP A 261 -5.42 -11.55 -6.68
C ASP A 261 -6.66 -10.65 -6.65
N LYS A 262 -6.55 -9.45 -6.08
CA LYS A 262 -7.67 -8.49 -6.07
C LYS A 262 -8.06 -8.02 -7.46
N MET A 263 -7.09 -7.79 -8.34
CA MET A 263 -7.31 -7.37 -9.73
C MET A 263 -8.11 -8.44 -10.48
N ALA A 264 -7.71 -9.71 -10.40
CA ALA A 264 -8.44 -10.81 -11.02
C ALA A 264 -9.86 -10.95 -10.45
N ARG A 265 -10.02 -10.85 -9.12
CA ARG A 265 -11.34 -10.94 -8.47
C ARG A 265 -12.28 -9.79 -8.83
N ALA A 266 -11.75 -8.62 -9.18
CA ALA A 266 -12.53 -7.50 -9.68
C ALA A 266 -12.87 -7.67 -11.18
N PHE A 267 -11.95 -8.24 -11.97
CA PHE A 267 -12.05 -8.35 -13.41
C PHE A 267 -12.87 -9.56 -13.89
N LEU A 268 -12.53 -10.76 -13.43
CA LEU A 268 -13.04 -12.03 -13.99
C LEU A 268 -14.56 -12.21 -13.85
N PRO A 269 -15.21 -11.82 -12.74
CA PRO A 269 -16.68 -11.86 -12.68
C PRO A 269 -17.34 -11.00 -13.77
N ARG A 270 -16.75 -9.84 -14.11
CA ARG A 270 -17.24 -8.94 -15.15
C ARG A 270 -16.96 -9.50 -16.55
N PHE A 271 -15.84 -10.20 -16.70
CA PHE A 271 -15.54 -10.97 -17.90
C PHE A 271 -16.59 -12.05 -18.16
N HIS A 272 -16.91 -12.88 -17.15
CA HIS A 272 -17.96 -13.90 -17.25
C HIS A 272 -19.33 -13.31 -17.59
N GLU A 273 -19.72 -12.22 -16.95
CA GLU A 273 -20.99 -11.54 -17.25
C GLU A 273 -21.03 -11.02 -18.70
N THR A 274 -19.92 -10.50 -19.20
CA THR A 274 -19.83 -10.03 -20.58
C THR A 274 -19.86 -11.19 -21.58
N LEU A 275 -19.20 -12.29 -21.25
CA LEU A 275 -19.26 -13.52 -22.03
C LEU A 275 -20.70 -14.04 -22.13
N GLY A 276 -21.43 -14.11 -21.02
CA GLY A 276 -22.84 -14.54 -20.99
C GLY A 276 -23.80 -13.62 -21.76
N ARG A 277 -23.41 -12.36 -22.01
CA ARG A 277 -24.18 -11.40 -22.81
C ARG A 277 -23.86 -11.47 -24.30
N CYS A 278 -22.82 -12.18 -24.72
CA CYS A 278 -22.53 -12.42 -26.13
C CYS A 278 -23.65 -13.30 -26.71
N LYS A 279 -24.32 -12.81 -27.76
CA LYS A 279 -25.49 -13.48 -28.38
C LYS A 279 -25.23 -13.73 -29.85
N LYS A 280 -25.93 -14.74 -30.40
CA LYS A 280 -25.85 -15.13 -31.83
C LYS A 280 -24.40 -15.40 -32.23
N ILE A 281 -23.82 -16.44 -31.65
CA ILE A 281 -22.43 -16.85 -31.93
C ILE A 281 -22.50 -17.96 -32.99
N SER A 282 -21.77 -17.81 -34.10
CA SER A 282 -21.64 -18.87 -35.13
C SER A 282 -20.57 -19.87 -34.73
N ASP A 283 -20.51 -21.06 -35.35
CA ASP A 283 -19.46 -22.06 -35.07
C ASP A 283 -18.05 -21.47 -35.20
N LYS A 284 -17.83 -20.61 -36.20
CA LYS A 284 -16.56 -19.92 -36.41
C LYS A 284 -16.32 -18.84 -35.35
N GLY A 285 -17.37 -18.13 -34.95
CA GLY A 285 -17.30 -17.17 -33.85
C GLY A 285 -16.97 -17.83 -32.52
N THR A 286 -17.50 -19.03 -32.25
CA THR A 286 -17.17 -19.83 -31.07
C THR A 286 -15.68 -20.20 -31.05
N LEU A 287 -15.13 -20.62 -32.20
CA LEU A 287 -13.70 -20.93 -32.32
C LEU A 287 -12.84 -19.68 -32.04
N GLN A 288 -13.18 -18.53 -32.62
CA GLN A 288 -12.46 -17.27 -32.36
C GLN A 288 -12.56 -16.86 -30.89
N LEU A 289 -13.74 -16.95 -30.30
CA LEU A 289 -13.96 -16.61 -28.89
C LEU A 289 -13.18 -17.53 -27.95
N SER A 290 -13.01 -18.81 -28.29
CA SER A 290 -12.15 -19.73 -27.53
C SER A 290 -10.68 -19.33 -27.61
N ILE A 291 -10.20 -18.93 -28.80
CA ILE A 291 -8.83 -18.40 -28.98
C ILE A 291 -8.64 -17.14 -28.12
N ASP A 292 -9.60 -16.23 -28.17
CA ASP A 292 -9.57 -14.98 -27.41
C ASP A 292 -9.57 -15.23 -25.89
N CYS A 293 -10.37 -16.16 -25.38
CA CYS A 293 -10.34 -16.57 -23.98
C CYS A 293 -8.98 -17.12 -23.55
N ASP A 294 -8.36 -17.98 -24.36
CA ASP A 294 -7.02 -18.51 -24.08
C ASP A 294 -5.94 -17.43 -24.15
N ALA A 295 -6.08 -16.46 -25.04
CA ALA A 295 -5.17 -15.32 -25.13
C ALA A 295 -5.29 -14.38 -23.90
N ILE A 296 -6.51 -14.13 -23.40
CA ILE A 296 -6.73 -13.38 -22.15
C ILE A 296 -6.14 -14.13 -20.95
N ARG A 297 -6.34 -15.45 -20.87
CA ARG A 297 -5.74 -16.29 -19.82
C ARG A 297 -4.22 -16.15 -19.81
N ARG A 298 -3.57 -16.28 -20.98
CA ARG A 298 -2.13 -16.07 -21.12
C ARG A 298 -1.70 -14.67 -20.68
N ALA A 299 -2.42 -13.63 -21.10
CA ALA A 299 -2.10 -12.25 -20.70
C ALA A 299 -2.17 -12.03 -19.18
N LEU A 300 -3.14 -12.66 -18.50
CA LEU A 300 -3.26 -12.62 -17.03
C LEU A 300 -2.10 -13.36 -16.35
N HIS A 301 -1.59 -14.47 -16.91
CA HIS A 301 -0.40 -15.13 -16.37
C HIS A 301 0.91 -14.40 -16.68
N ASP A 302 1.00 -13.77 -17.85
CA ASP A 302 2.18 -12.99 -18.25
C ASP A 302 2.32 -11.71 -17.42
N PHE A 303 1.21 -11.13 -16.94
CA PHE A 303 1.19 -9.90 -16.15
C PHE A 303 2.12 -9.93 -14.91
N PRO A 304 1.95 -10.84 -13.93
CA PRO A 304 2.84 -10.92 -12.78
C PRO A 304 4.26 -11.35 -13.15
N LYS A 305 4.44 -12.16 -14.22
CA LYS A 305 5.77 -12.57 -14.71
C LYS A 305 6.55 -11.35 -15.22
N ALA A 306 5.93 -10.53 -16.06
CA ALA A 306 6.52 -9.30 -16.58
C ALA A 306 6.87 -8.30 -15.47
N ALA A 307 6.00 -8.17 -14.46
CA ALA A 307 6.26 -7.31 -13.30
C ALA A 307 7.49 -7.80 -12.51
N ARG A 308 7.55 -9.09 -12.20
CA ARG A 308 8.69 -9.69 -11.48
C ARG A 308 10.00 -9.62 -12.27
N ALA A 309 9.95 -9.80 -13.58
CA ALA A 309 11.12 -9.67 -14.45
C ALA A 309 11.72 -8.25 -14.37
N ALA A 310 10.87 -7.22 -14.36
CA ALA A 310 11.31 -5.84 -14.18
C ALA A 310 11.93 -5.60 -12.79
N ALA A 311 11.34 -6.16 -11.74
CA ALA A 311 11.88 -6.09 -10.38
C ALA A 311 13.28 -6.74 -10.29
N ALA A 312 13.44 -7.92 -10.89
CA ALA A 312 14.70 -8.66 -10.91
C ALA A 312 15.80 -7.92 -11.70
N ALA A 313 15.42 -7.22 -12.78
CA ALA A 313 16.36 -6.41 -13.57
C ALA A 313 16.90 -5.17 -12.81
N LYS A 314 16.23 -4.73 -11.74
CA LYS A 314 16.68 -3.62 -10.87
C LYS A 314 17.81 -4.04 -9.93
N LEU A 315 17.95 -5.34 -9.61
CA LEU A 315 19.02 -5.81 -8.73
C LEU A 315 20.40 -5.48 -9.34
N PRO A 316 21.35 -4.88 -8.60
CA PRO A 316 22.67 -4.60 -9.12
C PRO A 316 23.32 -5.87 -9.71
N GLN A 317 23.87 -5.77 -10.92
CA GLN A 317 24.49 -6.89 -11.64
C GLN A 317 25.46 -7.69 -10.74
N HIS A 318 26.21 -6.99 -9.88
CA HIS A 318 27.18 -7.57 -8.95
C HIS A 318 26.53 -8.45 -7.84
N HIS A 319 25.29 -8.18 -7.44
CA HIS A 319 24.53 -9.03 -6.49
C HIS A 319 23.96 -10.27 -7.19
N ALA A 320 23.51 -10.13 -8.44
CA ALA A 320 23.12 -11.26 -9.28
C ALA A 320 24.31 -12.21 -9.55
N ASP A 321 25.50 -11.66 -9.78
CA ASP A 321 26.75 -12.42 -9.95
C ASP A 321 27.18 -13.13 -8.65
N LEU A 322 27.01 -12.51 -7.48
CA LEU A 322 27.28 -13.12 -6.17
C LEU A 322 26.35 -14.29 -5.86
N LEU A 323 25.05 -14.18 -6.19
CA LEU A 323 24.08 -15.26 -6.06
C LEU A 323 24.43 -16.43 -7.00
N ALA A 324 24.82 -16.13 -8.24
CA ALA A 324 25.26 -17.13 -9.21
C ALA A 324 26.55 -17.85 -8.76
N LEU A 325 27.50 -17.15 -8.14
CA LEU A 325 28.72 -17.71 -7.55
C LEU A 325 28.47 -18.57 -6.30
N GLN A 326 27.37 -18.32 -5.57
CA GLN A 326 26.90 -19.15 -4.46
C GLN A 326 26.17 -20.42 -4.93
N GLY A 327 26.09 -20.68 -6.24
CA GLY A 327 25.38 -21.82 -6.81
C GLY A 327 23.85 -21.67 -6.76
N ILE A 328 23.36 -20.49 -6.37
CA ILE A 328 21.94 -20.13 -6.46
C ILE A 328 21.71 -19.73 -7.92
N LYS A 329 21.35 -20.72 -8.75
CA LYS A 329 20.81 -20.40 -10.08
C LYS A 329 19.57 -19.53 -9.88
N PRO A 330 19.29 -18.54 -10.77
CA PRO A 330 17.94 -18.01 -10.86
C PRO A 330 17.05 -19.25 -11.03
N GLN A 331 16.18 -19.49 -10.04
CA GLN A 331 15.28 -20.64 -10.10
C GLN A 331 14.61 -20.60 -11.47
N ASP A 332 14.67 -21.71 -12.21
CA ASP A 332 13.75 -21.90 -13.31
C ASP A 332 12.38 -21.47 -12.78
N GLU A 333 11.70 -20.59 -13.50
CA GLU A 333 10.35 -20.12 -13.18
C GLU A 333 9.31 -21.25 -13.31
N THR A 334 9.65 -22.47 -12.89
CA THR A 334 8.67 -23.47 -12.52
C THR A 334 7.77 -22.83 -11.48
N GLU A 335 6.50 -22.70 -11.84
CA GLU A 335 5.43 -22.19 -11.00
C GLU A 335 5.55 -22.82 -9.62
N ASP A 336 6.10 -22.07 -8.67
CA ASP A 336 6.17 -22.50 -7.28
C ASP A 336 4.71 -22.63 -6.82
N GLU A 337 4.21 -23.86 -6.75
CA GLU A 337 2.83 -24.17 -6.35
C GLU A 337 2.50 -23.59 -4.97
N ASN A 338 3.51 -23.24 -4.16
CA ASN A 338 3.37 -22.59 -2.85
C ASN A 338 3.94 -21.16 -2.81
N GLY A 339 4.30 -20.58 -3.95
CA GLY A 339 4.81 -19.21 -4.03
C GLY A 339 3.73 -18.15 -3.76
N PRO A 340 4.11 -16.86 -3.59
CA PRO A 340 3.17 -15.79 -3.24
C PRO A 340 2.03 -15.60 -4.26
N PHE A 341 2.22 -16.06 -5.50
CA PHE A 341 1.24 -15.97 -6.60
C PHE A 341 0.38 -17.23 -6.77
N ALA A 342 0.56 -18.28 -5.96
CA ALA A 342 -0.17 -19.54 -6.10
C ALA A 342 -1.69 -19.32 -6.07
N SER A 343 -2.19 -18.54 -5.09
CA SER A 343 -3.62 -18.22 -4.97
C SER A 343 -4.18 -17.52 -6.22
N TYR A 344 -3.44 -16.55 -6.76
CA TYR A 344 -3.79 -15.85 -7.99
C TYR A 344 -3.83 -16.81 -9.18
N ASN A 345 -2.78 -17.61 -9.38
CA ASN A 345 -2.68 -18.54 -10.50
C ASN A 345 -3.82 -19.58 -10.47
N THR A 346 -4.08 -20.18 -9.30
CA THR A 346 -5.19 -21.14 -9.14
C THR A 346 -6.54 -20.49 -9.43
N TYR A 347 -6.74 -19.25 -8.99
CA TYR A 347 -7.99 -18.53 -9.27
C TYR A 347 -8.16 -18.22 -10.77
N VAL A 348 -7.13 -17.67 -11.42
CA VAL A 348 -7.17 -17.37 -12.86
C VAL A 348 -7.40 -18.63 -13.70
N GLU A 349 -6.67 -19.71 -13.43
CA GLU A 349 -6.84 -20.97 -14.17
C GLU A 349 -8.24 -21.55 -14.01
N ARG A 350 -8.80 -21.51 -12.80
CA ARG A 350 -10.16 -21.98 -12.55
C ARG A 350 -11.21 -21.18 -13.33
N GLU A 351 -11.19 -19.85 -13.18
CA GLU A 351 -12.20 -18.98 -13.78
C GLU A 351 -12.08 -18.94 -15.31
N MET A 352 -10.86 -18.78 -15.85
CA MET A 352 -10.65 -18.78 -17.29
C MET A 352 -10.91 -20.17 -17.90
N GLY A 353 -10.58 -21.26 -17.19
CA GLY A 353 -10.96 -22.61 -17.60
C GLY A 353 -12.49 -22.77 -17.68
N ALA A 354 -13.23 -22.24 -16.71
CA ALA A 354 -14.70 -22.21 -16.76
C ALA A 354 -15.23 -21.36 -17.92
N ALA A 355 -14.60 -20.22 -18.23
CA ALA A 355 -14.97 -19.39 -19.37
C ALA A 355 -14.76 -20.12 -20.70
N ILE A 356 -13.60 -20.76 -20.89
CA ILE A 356 -13.31 -21.55 -22.09
C ILE A 356 -14.30 -22.72 -22.24
N ASN A 357 -14.63 -23.40 -21.14
CA ASN A 357 -15.64 -24.46 -21.15
C ASN A 357 -17.07 -23.97 -21.40
N THR A 358 -17.36 -22.70 -21.13
CA THR A 358 -18.66 -22.09 -21.46
C THR A 358 -18.77 -21.74 -22.94
N VAL A 359 -17.64 -21.43 -23.58
CA VAL A 359 -17.57 -21.14 -25.01
C VAL A 359 -17.67 -22.42 -25.83
N LYS A 360 -16.98 -23.48 -25.42
CA LYS A 360 -17.04 -24.80 -26.04
C LYS A 360 -18.39 -25.47 -25.83
#